data_AF-A0A9D6MBX1-F1
#
_entry.id   AF-A0A9D6MBX1-F1
#
_cell.length_a   1.000
_cell.length_b   1.000
_cell.length_c   1.000
_cell.angle_alpha   90.00
_cell.angle_beta   90.00
_cell.angle_gamma   90.00
#
_symmetry.space_group_name_H-M   'P 1'
#
loop_
_entity.id
_entity.type
_entity.pdbx_description
1 polymer ?
#
loop_
_entity_poly.entity_id
_entity_poly.type
_entity_poly.pdbx_seq_one_letter_code
_entity_poly.pdbx_strand_id
1 'polypeptide(L)'
;MPDYDPSFRPPAPVVPVEVRNPVTGASIRVRAQIDTGTSTSVLSLAAVADLDLASSGTMQAANFDGTLYRLSTYLVTLLLEGYVVLGAEIAAGTRNDLLLGRDILQHFVLTLNGKAETFELVDP
;
A
#
# COMPACT_ATOMS: atom_id res chain seq x y z
N MET A 1 0.75 8.93 18.21
CA MET A 1 1.72 8.29 17.30
C MET A 1 1.65 6.79 17.52
N PRO A 2 1.17 5.98 16.56
CA PRO A 2 1.20 4.53 16.67
C PRO A 2 2.64 3.99 16.71
N ASP A 3 2.82 2.84 17.36
CA ASP A 3 4.09 2.11 17.39
C ASP A 3 4.31 1.35 16.08
N TYR A 4 5.58 1.09 15.75
CA TYR A 4 5.96 0.20 14.66
C TYR A 4 5.52 -1.23 14.98
N ASP A 5 5.15 -2.00 13.96
CA ASP A 5 4.80 -3.42 14.10
C ASP A 5 6.09 -4.24 14.32
N PRO A 6 6.24 -4.89 15.50
CA PRO A 6 7.41 -5.68 15.84
C PRO A 6 7.38 -7.07 15.21
N SER A 7 6.42 -7.42 14.34
CA SER A 7 6.48 -8.63 13.53
C SER A 7 7.42 -8.49 12.32
N PHE A 8 7.78 -7.26 11.96
CA PHE A 8 8.77 -6.96 10.93
C PHE A 8 10.20 -6.98 11.52
N ARG A 9 11.21 -7.18 10.66
CA ARG A 9 12.62 -7.16 11.05
C ARG A 9 13.42 -6.29 10.07
N PRO A 10 13.85 -5.08 10.46
CA PRO A 10 13.53 -4.38 11.73
C PRO A 10 12.01 -4.06 11.85
N PRO A 11 11.51 -3.68 13.05
CA PRO A 11 10.13 -3.20 13.21
C PRO A 11 9.80 -2.11 12.18
N ALA A 12 8.56 -2.11 11.68
CA ALA A 12 8.17 -1.25 10.56
C ALA A 12 6.89 -0.47 10.84
N PRO A 13 6.73 0.75 10.31
CA PRO A 13 5.47 1.48 10.38
C PRO A 13 4.40 0.77 9.54
N VAL A 14 3.31 0.38 10.18
CA VAL A 14 2.22 -0.39 9.55
C VAL A 14 0.89 0.20 9.97
N VAL A 15 -0.01 0.39 8.99
CA VAL A 15 -1.39 0.85 9.22
C VAL A 15 -2.40 -0.16 8.69
N PRO A 16 -3.55 -0.33 9.35
CA PRO A 16 -4.66 -1.07 8.76
C PRO A 16 -5.27 -0.27 7.61
N VAL A 17 -5.52 -0.94 6.49
CA VAL A 17 -6.16 -0.34 5.31
C VAL A 17 -7.30 -1.23 4.87
N GLU A 18 -8.47 -0.63 4.63
CA GLU A 18 -9.52 -1.30 3.89
C GLU A 18 -9.32 -1.05 2.39
N VAL A 19 -9.20 -2.14 1.64
CA VAL A 19 -9.08 -2.12 0.18
C VAL A 19 -10.42 -2.58 -0.37
N ARG A 20 -11.01 -1.78 -1.25
CA ARG A 20 -12.33 -2.04 -1.82
C ARG A 20 -12.26 -2.06 -3.34
N ASN A 21 -12.89 -3.07 -3.94
CA ASN A 21 -13.18 -3.12 -5.37
C ASN A 21 -14.16 -1.97 -5.71
N PRO A 22 -13.78 -1.02 -6.57
CA PRO A 22 -14.58 0.17 -6.83
C PRO A 22 -15.83 -0.13 -7.69
N VAL A 23 -15.89 -1.31 -8.31
CA VAL A 23 -17.01 -1.74 -9.18
C VAL A 23 -18.01 -2.58 -8.40
N THR A 24 -17.54 -3.59 -7.67
CA THR A 24 -18.42 -4.54 -6.97
C THR A 24 -18.71 -4.15 -5.52
N GLY A 25 -17.89 -3.28 -4.93
CA GLY A 25 -17.97 -2.91 -3.52
C GLY A 25 -17.39 -3.96 -2.56
N ALA A 26 -16.93 -5.11 -3.05
CA ALA A 26 -16.23 -6.10 -2.22
C ALA A 26 -15.04 -5.46 -1.52
N SER A 27 -14.85 -5.72 -0.22
CA SER A 27 -13.73 -5.16 0.54
C SER A 27 -13.06 -6.18 1.45
N ILE A 28 -11.77 -5.93 1.69
CA ILE A 28 -10.94 -6.66 2.64
C ILE A 28 -10.18 -5.67 3.51
N ARG A 29 -9.82 -6.09 4.72
CA ARG A 29 -8.89 -5.33 5.56
C ARG A 29 -7.52 -6.00 5.53
N VAL A 30 -6.50 -5.23 5.20
CA VAL A 30 -5.12 -5.69 5.10
C VAL A 30 -4.22 -4.81 5.96
N ARG A 31 -3.09 -5.37 6.38
CA ARG A 31 -1.99 -4.58 6.93
C ARG A 31 -1.25 -3.93 5.78
N ALA A 32 -0.88 -2.67 5.97
CA ALA A 32 -0.15 -1.92 4.97
C ALA A 32 1.15 -1.35 5.55
N GLN A 33 2.28 -1.83 5.03
CA GLN A 33 3.59 -1.31 5.38
C GLN A 33 3.80 0.04 4.67
N ILE A 34 4.18 1.06 5.44
CA ILE A 34 4.51 2.39 4.91
C ILE A 34 5.95 2.36 4.35
N ASP A 35 6.11 2.66 3.06
CA ASP A 35 7.42 2.63 2.40
C ASP A 35 7.59 3.84 1.46
N THR A 36 8.30 4.86 1.94
CA THR A 36 8.64 6.04 1.15
C THR A 36 9.67 5.76 0.05
N GLY A 37 10.34 4.59 0.07
CA GLY A 37 11.32 4.16 -0.91
C GLY A 37 10.71 3.76 -2.25
N THR A 38 9.44 3.34 -2.29
CA THR A 38 8.75 2.98 -3.54
C THR A 38 7.93 4.14 -4.11
N SER A 39 7.91 4.27 -5.44
CA SER A 39 7.02 5.22 -6.12
C SER A 39 5.56 4.79 -6.12
N THR A 40 5.30 3.48 -6.08
CA THR A 40 3.99 2.89 -6.33
C THR A 40 3.64 1.89 -5.25
N SER A 41 2.38 1.91 -4.84
CA SER A 41 1.82 0.97 -3.89
C SER A 41 1.66 -0.41 -4.52
N VAL A 42 1.76 -1.47 -3.71
CA VAL A 42 1.71 -2.85 -4.20
C VAL A 42 0.82 -3.73 -3.33
N LEU A 43 -0.23 -4.29 -3.93
CA LEU A 43 -1.13 -5.26 -3.33
C LEU A 43 -0.62 -6.69 -3.54
N SER A 44 -1.03 -7.62 -2.66
CA SER A 44 -0.77 -9.04 -2.87
C SER A 44 -1.64 -9.61 -3.99
N LEU A 45 -1.12 -10.59 -4.73
CA LEU A 45 -1.92 -11.35 -5.71
C LEU A 45 -3.11 -12.06 -5.06
N ALA A 46 -3.00 -12.46 -3.79
CA ALA A 46 -4.11 -13.06 -3.05
C ALA A 46 -5.24 -12.04 -2.83
N ALA A 47 -4.92 -10.82 -2.40
CA ALA A 47 -5.90 -9.76 -2.23
C ALA A 47 -6.57 -9.35 -3.55
N VAL A 48 -5.83 -9.37 -4.67
CA VAL A 48 -6.41 -9.18 -6.01
C VAL A 48 -7.47 -10.23 -6.31
N ALA A 49 -7.18 -11.50 -6.00
CA ALA A 49 -8.11 -12.61 -6.22
C ALA A 49 -9.32 -12.54 -5.27
N ASP A 50 -9.10 -12.26 -3.97
CA ASP A 50 -10.16 -12.16 -2.96
C ASP A 50 -11.16 -11.04 -3.28
N LEU A 51 -10.69 -9.95 -3.87
CA LEU A 51 -11.50 -8.80 -4.28
C LEU A 51 -12.09 -8.92 -5.69
N ASP A 52 -11.74 -9.98 -6.44
CA ASP A 52 -12.10 -10.16 -7.85
C ASP A 52 -11.80 -8.91 -8.70
N LEU A 53 -10.58 -8.38 -8.58
CA LEU A 53 -10.18 -7.17 -9.29
C LEU A 53 -9.86 -7.45 -10.75
N ALA A 54 -10.44 -6.64 -11.64
CA ALA A 54 -10.05 -6.60 -13.04
C ALA A 54 -8.77 -5.77 -13.22
N SER A 55 -7.82 -6.28 -14.00
CA SER A 55 -6.60 -5.55 -14.36
C SER A 55 -6.96 -4.26 -15.11
N SER A 56 -6.49 -3.11 -14.63
CA SER A 56 -6.63 -1.81 -15.29
C SER A 56 -5.54 -1.55 -16.32
N GLY A 57 -4.36 -2.17 -16.12
CA GLY A 57 -3.23 -1.97 -17.02
C GLY A 57 -1.99 -2.77 -16.63
N THR A 58 -0.85 -2.29 -17.12
CA THR A 58 0.47 -2.79 -16.72
C THR A 58 1.44 -1.63 -16.57
N MET A 59 2.42 -1.78 -15.69
CA MET A 59 3.51 -0.83 -15.54
C MET A 59 4.88 -1.52 -15.56
N GLN A 60 5.94 -0.76 -15.86
CA GLN A 60 7.31 -1.20 -15.63
C GLN A 60 7.72 -0.81 -14.21
N ALA A 61 8.28 -1.77 -13.49
CA ALA A 61 8.90 -1.58 -12.19
C ALA A 61 10.39 -1.89 -12.30
N ALA A 62 11.18 -1.24 -11.46
CA ALA A 62 12.62 -1.49 -11.35
C ALA A 62 12.92 -1.99 -9.93
N ASN A 63 13.73 -3.04 -9.84
CA ASN A 63 14.33 -3.44 -8.58
C ASN A 63 15.47 -2.47 -8.21
N PHE A 64 15.95 -2.54 -6.98
CA PHE A 64 17.06 -1.69 -6.51
C PHE A 64 18.37 -1.93 -7.30
N ASP A 65 18.51 -3.10 -7.93
CA ASP A 65 19.63 -3.47 -8.79
C ASP A 65 19.48 -2.96 -10.24
N GLY A 66 18.39 -2.24 -10.55
CA GLY A 66 18.07 -1.73 -11.88
C GLY A 66 17.38 -2.75 -12.79
N THR A 67 17.14 -3.98 -12.34
CA THR A 67 16.43 -4.99 -13.13
C THR A 67 14.98 -4.55 -13.36
N LEU A 68 14.59 -4.46 -14.62
CA LEU A 68 13.24 -4.09 -15.03
C LEU A 68 12.33 -5.32 -15.12
N TYR A 69 11.09 -5.17 -14.66
CA TYR A 69 10.04 -6.17 -14.77
C TYR A 69 8.69 -5.50 -14.96
N ARG A 70 7.70 -6.25 -15.44
CA ARG A 70 6.34 -5.74 -15.67
C ARG A 70 5.40 -6.27 -14.61
N LEU A 71 4.56 -5.39 -14.08
CA LEU A 71 3.50 -5.72 -13.13
C LEU A 71 2.14 -5.33 -13.73
N SER A 72 1.11 -6.13 -13.44
CA SER A 72 -0.28 -5.73 -13.67
C SER A 72 -0.70 -4.70 -12.62
N THR A 73 -1.53 -3.75 -13.05
CA THR A 73 -2.11 -2.72 -12.19
C THR A 73 -3.62 -2.89 -12.07
N TYR A 74 -4.18 -2.42 -10.97
CA TYR A 74 -5.58 -2.57 -10.60
C TYR A 74 -6.09 -1.30 -9.95
N LEU A 75 -7.33 -0.91 -10.29
CA LEU A 75 -8.00 0.21 -9.64
C LEU A 75 -8.67 -0.24 -8.35
N VAL A 76 -8.40 0.47 -7.25
CA VAL A 76 -9.01 0.21 -5.94
C VAL A 76 -9.49 1.51 -5.28
N THR A 77 -10.41 1.39 -4.34
CA THR A 77 -10.63 2.42 -3.32
C THR A 77 -9.90 2.02 -2.05
N LEU A 78 -9.11 2.92 -1.48
CA LEU A 78 -8.45 2.71 -0.18
C LEU A 78 -9.16 3.53 0.89
N LEU A 79 -9.35 2.91 2.06
CA LEU A 79 -9.73 3.62 3.27
C LEU A 79 -8.64 3.39 4.33
N LEU A 80 -8.01 4.47 4.76
CA LEU A 80 -6.91 4.46 5.74
C LEU A 80 -7.01 5.70 6.62
N GLU A 81 -6.90 5.54 7.94
CA GLU A 81 -6.96 6.65 8.91
C GLU A 81 -8.17 7.60 8.71
N GLY A 82 -9.33 7.05 8.32
CA GLY A 82 -10.54 7.83 8.03
C GLY A 82 -10.52 8.58 6.69
N TYR A 83 -9.41 8.53 5.96
CA TYR A 83 -9.26 9.08 4.61
C TYR A 83 -9.67 8.07 3.54
N VAL A 84 -10.20 8.57 2.42
CA VAL A 84 -10.62 7.76 1.28
C VAL A 84 -9.85 8.17 0.02
N VAL A 85 -9.02 7.27 -0.51
CA VAL A 85 -8.38 7.43 -1.83
C VAL A 85 -9.27 6.74 -2.87
N LEU A 86 -9.90 7.51 -3.75
CA LEU A 86 -10.75 6.97 -4.81
C LEU A 86 -9.92 6.66 -6.06
N GLY A 87 -10.12 5.48 -6.65
CA GLY A 87 -9.55 5.12 -7.95
C GLY A 87 -8.02 5.05 -7.96
N ALA A 88 -7.41 4.65 -6.84
CA ALA A 88 -5.97 4.42 -6.77
C ALA A 88 -5.57 3.28 -7.72
N GLU A 89 -4.62 3.53 -8.61
CA GLU A 89 -4.04 2.50 -9.47
C GLU A 89 -2.82 1.87 -8.77
N ILE A 90 -2.97 0.62 -8.33
CA ILE A 90 -1.99 -0.10 -7.50
C ILE A 90 -1.46 -1.31 -8.28
N ALA A 91 -0.16 -1.56 -8.19
CA ALA A 91 0.45 -2.74 -8.79
C ALA A 91 0.18 -4.01 -7.95
N ALA A 92 0.22 -5.20 -8.55
CA ALA A 92 0.15 -6.45 -7.81
C ALA A 92 1.50 -7.19 -7.80
N GLY A 93 1.84 -7.82 -6.66
CA GLY A 93 3.08 -8.57 -6.50
C GLY A 93 2.95 -9.75 -5.53
N THR A 94 4.06 -10.48 -5.34
CA THR A 94 4.11 -11.72 -4.54
C THR A 94 4.22 -11.51 -3.03
N ARG A 95 4.20 -10.27 -2.55
CA ARG A 95 4.19 -9.94 -1.12
C ARG A 95 2.83 -10.22 -0.49
N ASN A 96 2.79 -10.40 0.84
CA ASN A 96 1.56 -10.75 1.56
C ASN A 96 0.82 -9.53 2.13
N ASP A 97 1.56 -8.52 2.59
CA ASP A 97 1.00 -7.25 3.07
C ASP A 97 0.89 -6.24 1.92
N LEU A 98 0.01 -5.24 2.07
CA LEU A 98 -0.01 -4.07 1.19
C LEU A 98 1.26 -3.25 1.43
N LEU A 99 1.91 -2.79 0.37
CA LEU A 99 2.95 -1.78 0.46
C LEU A 99 2.35 -0.44 0.05
N LEU A 100 2.37 0.57 0.94
CA LEU A 100 1.98 1.94 0.61
C LEU A 100 3.19 2.73 0.14
N GLY A 101 3.16 3.12 -1.13
CA GLY A 101 4.18 3.93 -1.77
C GLY A 101 3.82 5.40 -1.86
N ARG A 102 4.72 6.17 -2.50
CA ARG A 102 4.56 7.62 -2.61
C ARG A 102 3.32 8.07 -3.40
N ASP A 103 2.81 7.24 -4.32
CA ASP A 103 1.53 7.46 -5.00
C ASP A 103 0.35 7.69 -4.04
N ILE A 104 0.35 7.00 -2.90
CA ILE A 104 -0.66 7.18 -1.84
C ILE A 104 -0.15 8.09 -0.72
N LEU A 105 1.10 7.90 -0.29
CA LEU A 105 1.67 8.64 0.85
C LEU A 105 1.80 10.14 0.58
N GLN A 106 1.86 10.58 -0.68
CA GLN A 106 1.89 12.01 -1.04
C GLN A 106 0.64 12.79 -0.60
N HIS A 107 -0.45 12.10 -0.23
CA HIS A 107 -1.67 12.70 0.27
C HIS A 107 -1.63 13.01 1.78
N PHE A 108 -0.53 12.69 2.46
CA PHE A 108 -0.40 12.84 3.91
C PHE A 108 0.92 13.52 4.30
N VAL A 109 0.92 14.15 5.46
CA VAL A 109 2.13 14.44 6.22
C VAL A 109 2.49 13.20 7.03
N LEU A 110 3.61 12.57 6.67
CA LEU A 110 4.16 11.38 7.34
C LEU A 110 5.37 11.76 8.20
N THR A 111 5.34 11.43 9.49
CA THR A 111 6.49 11.51 10.39
C THR A 111 6.91 10.11 10.84
N LEU A 112 8.19 9.79 10.68
CA LEU A 112 8.79 8.51 11.10
C LEU A 112 9.83 8.76 12.19
N ASN A 113 9.61 8.23 13.39
CA ASN A 113 10.55 8.29 14.50
C ASN A 113 11.18 6.92 14.74
N GLY A 114 12.18 6.58 13.94
CA GLY A 114 12.84 5.27 14.02
C GLY A 114 13.57 4.98 15.34
N LYS A 115 13.93 5.99 16.14
CA LYS A 115 14.55 5.77 17.47
C LYS A 115 13.52 5.40 18.53
N ALA A 116 12.34 5.98 18.45
CA ALA A 116 11.23 5.64 19.35
C ALA A 116 10.36 4.49 18.80
N GLU A 117 10.62 4.05 17.56
CA GLU A 117 9.78 3.09 16.83
C GLU A 117 8.32 3.52 16.77
N THR A 118 8.07 4.81 16.48
CA THR A 118 6.72 5.37 16.33
C THR A 118 6.58 6.15 15.02
N PHE A 119 5.34 6.28 14.53
CA PHE A 119 5.03 7.12 13.37
C PHE A 119 3.78 7.98 13.59
N GLU A 120 3.55 8.89 12.66
CA GLU A 120 2.33 9.68 12.56
C GLU A 120 1.99 9.92 11.09
N LEU A 121 0.71 9.81 10.76
CA LEU A 121 0.17 10.08 9.44
C LEU A 121 -0.98 11.09 9.61
N VAL A 122 -0.87 12.27 9.02
CA VAL A 122 -1.85 13.37 9.16
C VAL A 122 -2.25 13.87 7.78
N ASP A 123 -3.54 14.13 7.56
CA ASP A 123 -4.05 14.84 6.39
C ASP A 123 -4.05 16.35 6.69
N PRO A 124 -3.37 17.20 5.90
CA PRO A 124 -3.28 18.65 6.15
C PRO A 124 -4.57 19.44 5.92
#